data_AF-A0A6A3A6D6-F1
#
_entry.id   AF-A0A6A3A6D6-F1
#
_cell.length_a   1.000
_cell.length_b   1.000
_cell.length_c   1.000
_cell.angle_alpha   90.00
_cell.angle_beta   90.00
_cell.angle_gamma   90.00
#
_symmetry.space_group_name_H-M   'P 1'
#
loop_
_entity.id
_entity.type
_entity.pdbx_description
1 polymer ?
#
loop_
_entity_poly.entity_id
_entity_poly.type
_entity_poly.pdbx_seq_one_letter_code
_entity_poly.pdbx_strand_id
1 'polypeptide(L)'
;MQAITKGLEKVKQELAASENDGPVSDVFRKTLKEFVSGAEAEAASVTNLYTEVGKNADSLAVYFGEDPARCPFEQVTTTILNFVRLFRKAHEENMKQAEVEQKKVEKEAETDKDKGTKEEE
;
A
#
# COMPACT_ATOMS: atom_id res chain seq x y z
N MET A 1 13.04 -11.33 0.50
CA MET A 1 13.07 -12.40 1.52
C MET A 1 14.37 -13.20 1.56
N GLN A 2 14.88 -13.77 0.45
CA GLN A 2 16.07 -14.65 0.49
C GLN A 2 17.31 -14.07 1.19
N ALA A 3 17.62 -12.79 1.00
CA ALA A 3 18.79 -12.17 1.62
C ALA A 3 18.71 -12.18 3.16
N ILE A 4 17.52 -11.93 3.72
CA ILE A 4 17.26 -11.95 5.16
C ILE A 4 17.45 -13.37 5.69
N THR A 5 16.80 -14.36 5.07
CA THR A 5 16.91 -15.77 5.47
C THR A 5 18.37 -16.26 5.40
N LYS A 6 19.07 -16.01 4.29
CA LYS A 6 20.47 -16.40 4.12
C LYS A 6 21.40 -15.71 5.10
N GLY A 7 21.15 -14.43 5.39
CA GLY A 7 21.91 -13.68 6.40
C GLY A 7 21.74 -14.29 7.78
N LEU A 8 20.51 -14.56 8.19
CA LEU A 8 20.20 -15.15 9.49
C LEU A 8 20.79 -16.56 9.66
N GLU A 9 20.75 -17.38 8.61
CA GLU A 9 21.38 -18.70 8.61
C GLU A 9 22.91 -18.61 8.83
N LYS A 10 23.58 -17.63 8.22
CA LYS A 10 25.02 -17.41 8.48
C LYS A 10 25.27 -17.00 9.94
N VAL A 11 24.46 -16.10 10.48
CA VAL A 11 24.59 -15.68 11.89
C VAL A 11 24.41 -16.87 12.84
N LYS A 12 23.48 -17.79 12.53
CA LYS A 12 23.27 -19.02 13.30
C LYS A 12 24.46 -19.98 13.20
N GLN A 13 25.11 -20.07 12.04
CA GLN A 13 26.33 -20.84 11.86
C GLN A 13 27.49 -20.26 12.69
N GLU A 14 27.67 -18.94 12.71
CA GLU A 14 28.66 -18.28 13.57
C GLU A 14 28.38 -18.52 15.06
N LEU A 15 27.10 -18.50 15.47
CA LEU A 15 26.72 -18.83 16.84
C LEU A 15 27.13 -20.25 17.22
N ALA A 16 26.86 -21.24 16.35
CA ALA A 16 27.27 -22.62 16.57
C ALA A 16 28.79 -22.80 16.57
N ALA A 17 29.51 -22.10 15.68
CA ALA A 17 30.97 -22.14 15.64
C ALA A 17 31.59 -21.62 16.95
N SER A 18 31.01 -20.55 17.52
CA SER A 18 31.52 -19.89 18.74
C SER A 18 31.51 -20.76 20.00
N GLU A 19 30.81 -21.89 20.00
CA GLU A 19 30.81 -22.86 21.10
C GLU A 19 32.19 -23.48 21.33
N ASN A 20 33.02 -23.55 20.30
CA ASN A 20 34.36 -24.16 20.36
C ASN A 20 35.48 -23.17 20.72
N ASP A 21 35.18 -21.88 20.85
CA ASP A 21 36.19 -20.83 21.07
C ASP A 21 36.63 -20.70 22.53
N GLY A 22 35.94 -21.37 23.46
CA GLY A 22 36.23 -21.27 24.90
C GLY A 22 35.80 -19.95 25.54
N PRO A 23 36.29 -19.60 26.74
CA PRO A 23 35.77 -18.48 27.53
C PRO A 23 35.87 -17.10 26.86
N VAL A 24 36.78 -16.93 25.90
CA VAL A 24 36.95 -15.67 25.18
C VAL A 24 35.70 -15.27 24.37
N SER A 25 34.86 -16.23 23.97
CA SER A 25 33.63 -15.98 23.20
C SER A 25 32.37 -15.83 24.05
N ASP A 26 32.43 -15.94 25.39
CA ASP A 26 31.23 -16.00 26.23
C ASP A 26 30.30 -14.78 26.07
N VAL A 27 30.88 -13.57 26.03
CA VAL A 27 30.13 -12.33 25.82
C VAL A 27 29.53 -12.28 24.40
N PHE A 28 30.30 -12.72 23.41
CA PHE A 28 29.86 -12.80 22.01
C PHE A 28 28.68 -13.77 21.87
N ARG A 29 28.82 -15.00 22.37
CA ARG A 29 27.79 -16.04 22.31
C ARG A 29 26.49 -15.59 22.99
N LYS A 30 26.59 -14.96 24.16
CA LYS A 30 25.40 -14.41 24.86
C LYS A 30 24.70 -13.35 24.00
N THR A 31 25.45 -12.37 23.52
CA THR A 31 24.90 -11.26 22.72
C THR A 31 24.30 -11.77 21.41
N LEU A 32 25.00 -12.69 20.73
CA LEU A 32 24.57 -13.25 19.46
C LEU A 32 23.32 -14.12 19.62
N LYS A 33 23.18 -14.87 20.72
CA LYS A 33 21.97 -15.65 21.01
C LYS A 33 20.74 -14.75 21.20
N GLU A 34 20.88 -13.66 21.94
CA GLU A 34 19.80 -12.67 22.11
C GLU A 34 19.41 -12.03 20.77
N PHE A 35 20.41 -11.65 19.97
CA PHE A 35 20.19 -11.12 18.62
C PHE A 35 19.46 -12.12 17.71
N VAL A 36 19.93 -13.38 17.63
CA VAL A 36 19.34 -14.41 16.77
C VAL A 36 17.87 -14.64 17.13
N SER A 37 17.54 -14.73 18.42
CA SER A 37 16.17 -14.92 18.86
C SER A 37 15.25 -13.77 18.41
N GLY A 38 15.70 -12.52 18.51
CA GLY A 38 14.94 -11.36 18.03
C GLY A 38 14.83 -11.34 16.51
N ALA A 39 15.95 -11.58 15.81
CA ALA A 39 16.00 -11.58 14.36
C ALA A 39 15.15 -12.69 13.73
N GLU A 40 15.07 -13.87 14.35
CA GLU A 40 14.18 -14.97 13.92
C GLU A 40 12.71 -14.58 14.02
N ALA A 41 12.30 -13.94 15.13
CA ALA A 41 10.93 -13.49 15.31
C ALA A 41 10.54 -12.43 14.26
N GLU A 42 11.40 -11.44 14.04
CA GLU A 42 11.18 -10.40 13.02
C GLU A 42 11.19 -10.97 11.60
N ALA A 43 12.11 -11.88 11.29
CA ALA A 43 12.17 -12.56 10.00
C ALA A 43 10.91 -13.38 9.73
N ALA A 44 10.38 -14.08 10.74
CA ALA A 44 9.12 -14.80 10.63
C ALA A 44 7.94 -13.84 10.40
N SER A 45 7.87 -12.75 11.17
CA SER A 45 6.84 -11.71 11.05
C SER A 45 6.77 -11.13 9.64
N VAL A 46 7.91 -10.67 9.09
CA VAL A 46 7.96 -10.09 7.74
C VAL A 46 7.69 -11.14 6.65
N THR A 47 8.09 -12.40 6.85
CA THR A 47 7.78 -13.50 5.92
C THR A 47 6.27 -13.74 5.83
N ASN A 48 5.59 -13.77 6.98
CA ASN A 48 4.14 -13.95 7.04
C ASN A 48 3.43 -12.80 6.35
N LEU A 49 3.80 -11.56 6.68
CA LEU A 49 3.22 -10.37 6.05
C LEU A 49 3.41 -10.39 4.53
N TYR A 50 4.61 -10.68 4.04
CA TYR A 50 4.90 -10.75 2.61
C TYR A 50 4.04 -11.81 1.90
N THR A 51 3.85 -12.96 2.56
CA THR A 51 3.04 -14.06 2.03
C THR A 51 1.55 -13.70 1.97
N GLU A 52 1.01 -13.12 3.04
CA GLU A 52 -0.39 -12.71 3.10
C GLU A 52 -0.70 -11.61 2.08
N VAL A 53 0.16 -10.59 2.01
CA VAL A 53 0.02 -9.48 1.07
C VAL A 53 0.11 -9.97 -0.38
N GLY A 54 1.02 -10.90 -0.68
CA GLY A 54 1.11 -11.52 -2.00
C GLY A 54 -0.17 -12.26 -2.38
N LYS A 55 -0.70 -13.12 -1.49
CA LYS A 55 -1.96 -13.83 -1.70
C LYS A 55 -3.15 -12.90 -1.92
N ASN A 56 -3.19 -11.79 -1.20
CA ASN A 56 -4.25 -10.78 -1.36
C ASN A 56 -4.19 -10.11 -2.73
N ALA A 57 -2.99 -9.79 -3.22
CA ALA A 57 -2.82 -9.23 -4.56
C ALA A 57 -3.18 -10.23 -5.66
N ASP A 58 -2.76 -11.49 -5.53
CA ASP A 58 -3.14 -12.56 -6.45
C ASP A 58 -4.67 -12.75 -6.49
N SER A 59 -5.30 -12.76 -5.32
CA SER A 59 -6.77 -12.87 -5.21
C SER A 59 -7.49 -11.70 -5.89
N LEU A 60 -6.93 -10.49 -5.82
CA LEU A 60 -7.50 -9.33 -6.50
C LEU A 60 -7.36 -9.44 -8.02
N ALA A 61 -6.22 -9.92 -8.52
CA ALA A 61 -6.04 -10.19 -9.95
C ALA A 61 -7.09 -11.21 -10.44
N VAL A 62 -7.26 -12.32 -9.72
CA VAL A 62 -8.29 -13.33 -10.03
C VAL A 62 -9.70 -12.72 -10.01
N TYR A 63 -10.02 -11.89 -9.02
CA TYR A 63 -11.33 -11.25 -8.92
C TYR A 63 -11.70 -10.41 -10.16
N PHE A 64 -10.70 -9.76 -10.77
CA PHE A 64 -10.88 -9.00 -12.01
C PHE A 64 -10.71 -9.84 -13.29
N GLY A 65 -10.54 -11.15 -13.17
CA GLY A 65 -10.37 -12.07 -14.32
C GLY A 65 -8.97 -12.03 -14.94
N GLU A 66 -8.00 -11.47 -14.23
CA GLU A 66 -6.60 -11.43 -14.65
C GLU A 66 -5.84 -12.67 -14.16
N ASP A 67 -4.74 -12.99 -14.84
CA ASP A 67 -3.79 -14.01 -14.42
C ASP A 67 -2.79 -13.41 -13.40
N PRO A 68 -2.75 -13.89 -12.14
CA PRO A 68 -1.80 -13.40 -11.13
C PRO A 68 -0.33 -13.46 -11.58
N ALA A 69 0.06 -14.45 -12.39
CA ALA A 69 1.42 -14.57 -12.89
C ALA A 69 1.82 -13.42 -13.83
N ARG A 70 0.82 -12.70 -14.37
CA ARG A 70 0.99 -11.54 -15.26
C ARG A 70 0.70 -10.21 -14.57
N CYS A 71 0.31 -10.24 -13.30
CA CYS A 71 -0.04 -9.08 -12.49
C CYS A 71 0.84 -9.04 -11.22
N PRO A 72 2.12 -8.63 -11.33
CA PRO A 72 3.00 -8.52 -10.18
C PRO A 72 2.44 -7.57 -9.12
N PHE A 73 2.79 -7.83 -7.86
CA PHE A 73 2.33 -7.08 -6.69
C PHE A 73 2.45 -5.55 -6.85
N GLU A 74 3.57 -5.08 -7.40
CA GLU A 74 3.85 -3.67 -7.64
C GLU A 74 2.87 -3.06 -8.66
N GLN A 75 2.48 -3.83 -9.68
CA GLN A 75 1.49 -3.40 -10.66
C GLN A 75 0.10 -3.30 -10.02
N VAL A 76 -0.28 -4.28 -9.21
CA VAL A 76 -1.57 -4.27 -8.50
C VAL A 76 -1.66 -3.03 -7.60
N THR A 77 -0.65 -2.80 -6.76
CA THR A 77 -0.61 -1.64 -5.85
C THR A 77 -0.59 -0.31 -6.59
N THR A 78 0.20 -0.20 -7.67
CA THR A 78 0.25 1.01 -8.52
C THR A 78 -1.11 1.30 -9.15
N THR A 79 -1.80 0.27 -9.64
CA THR A 79 -3.12 0.40 -10.27
C THR A 79 -4.15 0.94 -9.28
N ILE A 80 -4.21 0.36 -8.08
CA ILE A 80 -5.12 0.81 -7.02
C ILE A 80 -4.82 2.26 -6.62
N LEU A 81 -3.53 2.59 -6.42
CA LEU A 81 -3.11 3.94 -6.05
C LEU A 81 -3.53 4.97 -7.11
N ASN A 82 -3.32 4.65 -8.39
CA ASN A 82 -3.71 5.52 -9.50
C ASN A 82 -5.23 5.67 -9.59
N PHE A 83 -5.98 4.58 -9.42
CA PHE A 83 -7.44 4.62 -9.38
C PHE A 83 -7.94 5.56 -8.27
N VAL A 84 -7.45 5.42 -7.03
CA VAL A 84 -7.85 6.27 -5.91
C VAL A 84 -7.53 7.74 -6.17
N ARG A 85 -6.35 8.04 -6.75
CA ARG A 85 -5.95 9.40 -7.10
C ARG A 85 -6.86 10.01 -8.17
N LEU A 86 -7.11 9.27 -9.25
CA LEU A 86 -7.96 9.73 -10.34
C LEU A 86 -9.41 9.89 -9.88
N PHE A 87 -9.92 8.96 -9.08
CA PHE A 87 -11.27 9.02 -8.54
C PHE A 87 -11.49 10.25 -7.66
N ARG A 88 -10.55 10.56 -6.76
CA ARG A 88 -10.60 11.77 -5.92
C ARG A 88 -10.57 13.03 -6.77
N LYS A 89 -9.69 13.09 -7.76
CA LYS A 89 -9.59 14.23 -8.69
C LYS A 89 -10.91 14.44 -9.45
N ALA A 90 -11.48 13.37 -10.00
CA ALA A 90 -12.76 13.43 -10.71
C ALA A 90 -13.90 13.90 -9.78
N HIS A 91 -13.91 13.46 -8.52
CA HIS A 91 -14.88 13.92 -7.54
C HIS A 91 -14.78 15.44 -7.29
N GLU A 92 -13.58 15.97 -7.10
CA GLU A 92 -13.34 17.40 -6.94
C GLU A 92 -13.76 18.21 -8.17
N GLU A 93 -13.47 17.70 -9.38
CA GLU A 93 -13.85 18.32 -10.65
C GLU A 93 -15.38 18.34 -10.83
N ASN A 94 -16.05 17.24 -10.49
CA ASN A 94 -17.52 17.15 -10.55
C ASN A 94 -18.19 18.13 -9.58
N MET A 95 -17.66 18.28 -8.37
CA MET A 95 -18.18 19.27 -7.41
C MET A 95 -18.09 20.70 -7.95
N LYS A 96 -16.94 21.08 -8.52
CA LYS A 96 -16.75 22.41 -9.12
C LYS A 96 -17.70 22.64 -10.30
N GLN A 97 -17.89 21.64 -11.15
CA GLN A 97 -18.79 21.73 -12.30
C GLN A 97 -20.25 21.90 -11.83
N ALA A 98 -20.68 21.15 -10.82
CA ALA A 98 -22.03 21.26 -10.26
C ALA A 98 -22.31 22.66 -9.70
N GLU A 99 -21.35 23.27 -8.99
CA GLU A 99 -21.50 24.65 -8.47
C GLU A 99 -21.64 25.70 -9.61
N VAL A 100 -20.87 25.52 -10.69
CA VAL A 100 -20.93 26.43 -11.85
C VAL A 100 -22.28 26.31 -12.56
N GLU A 101 -22.76 25.08 -12.76
CA GLU A 101 -24.07 24.82 -13.38
C GLU A 101 -25.22 25.39 -12.54
N GLN A 102 -25.17 25.20 -11.22
CA GLN A 102 -26.19 25.72 -10.31
C GLN A 102 -26.29 27.25 -10.38
N LYS A 103 -25.15 27.95 -10.37
CA LYS A 103 -25.10 29.42 -10.52
C LYS A 103 -25.59 29.89 -11.89
N LYS A 104 -25.37 29.10 -12.95
CA LYS A 104 -25.85 29.43 -14.29
C LYS A 104 -27.38 29.35 -14.35
N VAL A 105 -27.96 28.29 -13.80
CA VAL A 105 -29.41 28.10 -13.73
C VAL A 105 -30.08 29.22 -12.91
N GLU A 106 -29.50 29.59 -11.77
CA GLU A 106 -30.00 30.71 -10.96
C GLU A 106 -30.00 32.04 -11.73
N LYS A 107 -28.92 32.35 -12.44
CA LYS A 107 -28.83 33.57 -13.27
C LYS A 107 -29.82 33.58 -14.41
N GLU A 108 -29.99 32.46 -15.12
CA GLU A 108 -30.95 32.36 -16.23
C GLU A 108 -32.39 32.57 -15.73
N ALA A 109 -32.73 32.00 -14.57
CA ALA A 109 -34.04 32.18 -13.93
C ALA A 109 -34.29 33.63 -13.46
N GLU A 110 -33.27 34.35 -13.01
CA GLU A 110 -33.38 35.79 -12.70
C GLU A 110 -33.61 36.63 -13.96
N THR A 111 -32.88 36.35 -15.05
CA THR A 111 -33.05 37.11 -16.31
C THR A 111 -34.40 36.90 -16.98
N ASP A 112 -35.01 35.71 -16.87
CA ASP A 112 -36.35 35.46 -17.41
C ASP A 112 -37.45 36.12 -16.57
N LYS A 113 -37.30 36.16 -15.25
CA LYS A 113 -38.20 36.93 -14.37
C LYS A 113 -38.15 38.44 -14.65
N ASP A 114 -36.96 38.99 -14.87
CA ASP A 114 -36.78 40.42 -15.13
C ASP A 114 -37.31 40.87 -16.51
N LYS A 115 -37.45 39.93 -17.47
CA LYS A 115 -38.12 40.17 -18.76
C LYS A 115 -39.64 40.07 -18.67
N GLY A 116 -40.18 39.07 -17.97
CA GLY A 116 -41.62 38.93 -17.78
C GLY A 116 -42.26 40.12 -17.04
N THR A 117 -41.52 40.74 -16.12
CA THR A 117 -42.01 41.92 -15.39
C THR A 117 -42.04 43.20 -16.26
N LYS A 118 -41.29 43.24 -17.38
CA LYS A 118 -41.23 44.40 -18.29
C LYS A 118 -42.23 44.33 -19.45
N GLU A 119 -42.85 43.18 -19.69
CA GLU A 119 -43.90 43.02 -20.70
C GLU A 119 -45.32 43.18 -20.13
N GLU A 120 -45.46 43.27 -18.79
CA GLU A 120 -46.74 43.48 -18.09
C GLU A 120 -47.01 44.95 -17.65
N GLU A 121 -46.10 45.90 -17.96
CA GLU A 121 -46.32 47.37 -17.83
C GLU A 121 -46.57 48.03 -19.20
#